data_AF-A0ABD3P7G1-F1
#
_entry.id   AF-A0ABD3P7G1-F1
#
_cell.length_a   1.000
_cell.length_b   1.000
_cell.length_c   1.000
_cell.angle_alpha   90.00
_cell.angle_beta   90.00
_cell.angle_gamma   90.00
#
_symmetry.space_group_name_H-M   'P 1'
#
loop_
_entity.id
_entity.type
_entity.pdbx_description
1 polymer ?
#
loop_
_entity_poly.entity_id
_entity_poly.type
_entity_poly.pdbx_seq_one_letter_code
_entity_poly.pdbx_strand_id
1 'polypeptide(L)'
;TERGSGRNSRVLAGKATKGSKTNPNPFSVRKEIRSLSKDELDSYFSALLKWQNGHVPSNVSAFPNQATFIALHAASVNYHDVHGEQDRMHFGDHFIVIHALMMLEFEKALQYYDPHVAAHYWDWSHDPKEIFNADYVGENDENGTIINGCLKDWPITLISQVVDELSVESRMDWPTNPAPTNSSGNYCVDPLEVDASTLLRGRESTPNGSKILGRIVDLGDNVIPEPANSEQVTVCLNKQTFKEHWCCVFYTEGTNIDCDVSKDSENNLHGLVHFWSGGYQSAFQPYKFDGADLSTSPNDPIWFLHHSQVERIHQAWQLTTGEKVATKDDPCGKYYVDGMVNVRFHGINDKFYPTVKQWDGVSSTPKEACAFLYRGSSIYKYDSFP
;
A
#
# COMPACT_ATOMS: atom_id res chain seq x y z
N THR A 1 22.42 -46.06 60.80
CA THR A 1 22.53 -46.81 59.52
C THR A 1 21.16 -46.79 58.85
N GLU A 2 21.15 -46.20 57.66
CA GLU A 2 20.14 -46.09 56.57
C GLU A 2 18.68 -46.52 56.87
N ARG A 3 17.71 -45.59 56.80
CA ARG A 3 17.02 -45.01 55.62
C ARG A 3 16.12 -46.00 54.86
N GLY A 4 14.81 -45.74 54.94
CA GLY A 4 13.80 -46.28 54.03
C GLY A 4 12.38 -46.02 54.54
N SER A 5 11.75 -44.91 54.14
CA SER A 5 10.28 -44.82 54.17
C SER A 5 9.79 -43.96 53.02
N GLY A 6 9.13 -44.61 52.05
CA GLY A 6 8.40 -43.95 50.98
C GLY A 6 7.17 -43.22 51.52
N ARG A 7 6.82 -42.09 50.88
CA ARG A 7 5.51 -41.47 51.00
C ARG A 7 5.05 -40.93 49.65
N ASN A 8 3.99 -41.58 49.17
CA ASN A 8 2.83 -41.11 48.43
C ASN A 8 2.91 -39.71 47.78
N SER A 9 2.86 -39.76 46.45
CA SER A 9 2.52 -38.68 45.52
C SER A 9 1.13 -38.11 45.79
N ARG A 10 1.06 -36.83 46.18
CA ARG A 10 -0.08 -35.96 45.93
C ARG A 10 0.32 -34.94 44.87
N VAL A 11 -0.33 -35.05 43.71
CA VAL A 11 -0.30 -34.08 42.62
C VAL A 11 -0.90 -32.78 43.13
N LEU A 12 -0.08 -31.73 43.25
CA LEU A 12 -0.55 -30.36 43.39
C LEU A 12 -0.37 -29.69 42.03
N ALA A 13 -1.50 -29.30 41.44
CA ALA A 13 -1.56 -28.52 40.22
C ALA A 13 -0.78 -27.20 40.39
N GLY A 14 0.35 -27.10 39.68
CA GLY A 14 1.11 -25.87 39.57
C GLY A 14 0.39 -24.90 38.65
N LYS A 15 -0.02 -23.76 39.20
CA LYS A 15 -0.48 -22.59 38.46
C LYS A 15 0.56 -22.20 37.41
N ALA A 16 0.16 -22.12 36.14
CA ALA A 16 0.95 -21.51 35.09
C ALA A 16 1.30 -20.07 35.49
N THR A 17 2.57 -19.82 35.81
CA THR A 17 3.12 -18.49 35.99
C THR A 17 3.15 -17.80 34.63
N LYS A 18 2.47 -16.65 34.53
CA LYS A 18 2.50 -15.74 33.39
C LYS A 18 3.94 -15.55 32.91
N GLY A 19 4.21 -15.97 31.67
CA GLY A 19 5.45 -15.68 30.97
C GLY A 19 5.66 -14.17 30.93
N SER A 20 6.86 -13.76 31.34
CA SER A 20 7.38 -12.41 31.32
C SER A 20 7.32 -11.79 29.93
N LYS A 21 6.96 -10.50 29.87
CA LYS A 21 7.12 -9.64 28.70
C LYS A 21 8.59 -9.63 28.26
N THR A 22 8.89 -10.25 27.13
CA THR A 22 10.07 -9.91 26.34
C THR A 22 9.58 -9.36 25.02
N ASN A 23 9.57 -8.04 24.88
CA ASN A 23 9.70 -7.42 23.56
C ASN A 23 11.22 -7.30 23.33
N PRO A 24 11.72 -7.94 22.29
CA PRO A 24 12.04 -7.14 21.12
C PRO A 24 11.42 -7.83 19.91
N ASN A 25 10.51 -7.16 19.22
CA ASN A 25 10.28 -7.53 17.83
C ASN A 25 11.66 -7.39 17.16
N PRO A 26 12.32 -8.47 16.71
CA PRO A 26 13.51 -8.31 15.89
C PRO A 26 13.06 -7.47 14.69
N PHE A 27 13.79 -6.42 14.36
CA PHE A 27 13.48 -5.56 13.20
C PHE A 27 13.05 -6.45 12.04
N SER A 28 11.81 -6.26 11.56
CA SER A 28 11.35 -6.90 10.35
C SER A 28 12.27 -6.45 9.20
N VAL A 29 12.80 -7.42 8.45
CA VAL A 29 13.66 -7.14 7.30
C VAL A 29 12.88 -7.40 6.03
N ARG A 30 12.51 -6.33 5.34
CA ARG A 30 11.90 -6.38 4.02
C ARG A 30 12.99 -6.68 3.01
N LYS A 31 12.93 -7.88 2.46
CA LYS A 31 13.89 -8.39 1.47
C LYS A 31 13.36 -8.29 0.05
N GLU A 32 14.28 -8.28 -0.90
CA GLU A 32 13.94 -8.46 -2.32
C GLU A 32 13.33 -9.85 -2.51
N ILE A 33 12.17 -9.96 -3.18
CA ILE A 33 11.40 -11.21 -3.25
C ILE A 33 12.19 -12.39 -3.87
N ARG A 34 13.07 -12.15 -4.83
CA ARG A 34 13.91 -13.17 -5.49
C ARG A 34 15.09 -13.61 -4.62
N SER A 35 15.41 -12.86 -3.56
CA SER A 35 16.42 -13.26 -2.57
C SER A 35 15.87 -14.22 -1.50
N LEU A 36 14.54 -14.39 -1.46
CA LEU A 36 13.89 -15.26 -0.49
C LEU A 36 14.16 -16.73 -0.81
N SER A 37 14.40 -17.51 0.24
CA SER A 37 14.36 -18.97 0.12
C SER A 37 12.95 -19.46 -0.17
N LYS A 38 12.82 -20.70 -0.67
CA LYS A 38 11.52 -21.32 -0.93
C LYS A 38 10.61 -21.34 0.32
N ASP A 39 11.18 -21.61 1.49
CA ASP A 39 10.44 -21.64 2.76
C ASP A 39 9.93 -20.23 3.15
N GLU A 40 10.73 -19.19 2.91
CA GLU A 40 10.32 -17.80 3.14
C GLU A 40 9.21 -17.36 2.16
N LEU A 41 9.32 -17.71 0.87
CA LEU A 41 8.27 -17.47 -0.13
C LEU A 41 6.97 -18.19 0.24
N ASP A 42 7.05 -19.46 0.63
CA ASP A 42 5.88 -20.23 1.04
C ASP A 42 5.22 -19.64 2.30
N SER A 43 6.02 -19.19 3.26
CA SER A 43 5.51 -18.53 4.48
C SER A 43 4.83 -17.21 4.14
N TYR A 44 5.44 -16.39 3.27
CA TYR A 44 4.88 -15.13 2.80
C TYR A 44 3.54 -15.33 2.08
N PHE A 45 3.48 -16.19 1.06
CA PHE A 45 2.24 -16.44 0.33
C PHE A 45 1.18 -17.13 1.19
N SER A 46 1.57 -18.00 2.12
CA SER A 46 0.64 -18.59 3.08
C SER A 46 0.00 -17.54 3.99
N ALA A 47 0.80 -16.61 4.53
CA ALA A 47 0.30 -15.52 5.37
C ALA A 47 -0.61 -14.58 4.57
N LEU A 48 -0.23 -14.26 3.32
CA LEU A 48 -1.01 -13.42 2.42
C LEU A 48 -2.40 -14.03 2.12
N LEU A 49 -2.45 -15.31 1.74
CA LEU A 49 -3.71 -16.03 1.49
C LEU A 49 -4.57 -16.17 2.76
N LYS A 50 -3.95 -16.35 3.94
CA LYS A 50 -4.67 -16.36 5.22
C LYS A 50 -5.25 -14.99 5.57
N TRP A 51 -4.52 -13.90 5.32
CA TRP A 51 -5.03 -12.55 5.57
C TRP A 51 -6.17 -12.19 4.62
N GLN A 52 -6.06 -12.58 3.35
CA GLN A 52 -7.16 -12.42 2.39
C GLN A 52 -8.44 -13.12 2.85
N ASN A 53 -8.35 -14.38 3.29
CA ASN A 53 -9.53 -15.21 3.63
C ASN A 53 -9.92 -15.17 5.11
N GLY A 54 -9.16 -14.44 5.92
CA GLY A 54 -9.25 -14.45 7.37
C GLY A 54 -9.68 -13.11 7.94
N HIS A 55 -9.40 -12.94 9.23
CA HIS A 55 -9.73 -11.71 9.95
C HIS A 55 -8.69 -11.47 11.05
N VAL A 56 -8.03 -10.30 10.99
CA VAL A 56 -7.03 -9.85 11.96
C VAL A 56 -7.68 -8.88 12.97
N PRO A 57 -7.50 -9.10 14.29
CA PRO A 57 -8.07 -8.23 15.32
C PRO A 57 -7.64 -6.75 15.20
N SER A 58 -8.52 -5.84 15.60
CA SER A 58 -8.33 -4.38 15.48
C SER A 58 -7.19 -3.81 16.31
N ASN A 59 -6.75 -4.54 17.34
CA ASN A 59 -5.60 -4.20 18.15
C ASN A 59 -4.26 -4.65 17.54
N VAL A 60 -4.27 -5.34 16.39
CA VAL A 60 -3.07 -5.83 15.69
C VAL A 60 -2.80 -4.99 14.44
N SER A 61 -3.79 -4.84 13.57
CA SER A 61 -3.69 -4.06 12.34
C SER A 61 -4.96 -3.24 12.12
N ALA A 62 -4.84 -2.11 11.43
CA ALA A 62 -5.97 -1.37 10.90
C ALA A 62 -6.77 -2.18 9.86
N PHE A 63 -6.11 -3.11 9.16
CA PHE A 63 -6.70 -3.91 8.09
C PHE A 63 -6.94 -5.38 8.52
N PRO A 64 -8.17 -5.74 8.92
CA PRO A 64 -8.49 -7.11 9.30
C PRO A 64 -8.27 -8.11 8.16
N ASN A 65 -8.49 -7.68 6.93
CA ASN A 65 -8.38 -8.48 5.71
C ASN A 65 -8.02 -7.56 4.52
N GLN A 66 -7.73 -8.18 3.37
CA GLN A 66 -7.41 -7.45 2.13
C GLN A 66 -8.55 -6.53 1.69
N ALA A 67 -9.78 -6.95 1.90
CA ALA A 67 -10.94 -6.20 1.46
C ALA A 67 -11.04 -4.83 2.14
N THR A 68 -10.76 -4.76 3.43
CA THR A 68 -10.68 -3.48 4.18
C THR A 68 -9.57 -2.58 3.66
N PHE A 69 -8.44 -3.16 3.26
CA PHE A 69 -7.33 -2.44 2.65
C PHE A 69 -7.74 -1.76 1.34
N ILE A 70 -8.39 -2.52 0.45
CA ILE A 70 -8.91 -2.02 -0.83
C ILE A 70 -9.95 -0.94 -0.60
N ALA A 71 -10.84 -1.11 0.38
CA ALA A 71 -11.91 -0.17 0.63
C ALA A 71 -11.38 1.20 1.11
N LEU A 72 -10.34 1.24 1.96
CA LEU A 72 -9.68 2.51 2.32
C LEU A 72 -9.08 3.18 1.09
N HIS A 73 -8.36 2.42 0.26
CA HIS A 73 -7.70 2.92 -0.94
C HIS A 73 -8.74 3.53 -1.90
N ALA A 74 -9.76 2.76 -2.26
CA ALA A 74 -10.81 3.15 -3.19
C ALA A 74 -11.60 4.37 -2.71
N ALA A 75 -11.89 4.49 -1.41
CA ALA A 75 -12.61 5.63 -0.88
C ALA A 75 -11.78 6.90 -0.74
N SER A 76 -10.46 6.75 -0.56
CA SER A 76 -9.54 7.87 -0.61
C SER A 76 -9.44 8.43 -2.03
N VAL A 77 -9.60 7.56 -3.04
CA VAL A 77 -9.55 7.94 -4.47
C VAL A 77 -10.86 8.59 -4.95
N ASN A 78 -12.01 7.98 -4.66
CA ASN A 78 -13.32 8.37 -5.22
C ASN A 78 -14.11 9.38 -4.37
N TYR A 79 -13.43 10.27 -3.66
CA TYR A 79 -14.13 11.24 -2.83
C TYR A 79 -14.69 12.40 -3.65
N HIS A 80 -15.96 12.75 -3.46
CA HIS A 80 -16.62 13.88 -4.13
C HIS A 80 -17.09 14.93 -3.11
N ASP A 81 -16.82 16.21 -3.37
CA ASP A 81 -17.53 17.30 -2.70
C ASP A 81 -17.92 18.43 -3.66
N VAL A 82 -18.36 19.56 -3.09
CA VAL A 82 -18.79 20.75 -3.85
C VAL A 82 -17.70 21.33 -4.77
N HIS A 83 -16.45 20.88 -4.63
CA HIS A 83 -15.33 21.28 -5.47
C HIS A 83 -14.92 20.18 -6.50
N GLY A 84 -15.69 19.10 -6.63
CA GLY A 84 -15.46 18.01 -7.59
C GLY A 84 -14.88 16.74 -6.98
N GLU A 85 -14.51 15.78 -7.83
CA GLU A 85 -13.77 14.57 -7.43
C GLU A 85 -12.39 14.97 -6.92
N GLN A 86 -11.97 14.40 -5.80
CA GLN A 86 -10.68 14.65 -5.16
C GLN A 86 -10.10 13.33 -4.69
N ASP A 87 -9.05 12.88 -5.38
CA ASP A 87 -8.17 11.84 -4.87
C ASP A 87 -7.42 12.40 -3.66
N ARG A 88 -7.45 11.68 -2.53
CA ARG A 88 -6.83 12.04 -1.25
C ARG A 88 -5.69 11.11 -0.87
N MET A 89 -5.19 10.29 -1.80
CA MET A 89 -4.12 9.32 -1.55
C MET A 89 -2.96 9.42 -2.52
N HIS A 90 -3.14 9.99 -3.72
CA HIS A 90 -2.17 9.92 -4.81
C HIS A 90 -1.65 11.27 -5.30
N PHE A 91 -2.55 12.12 -5.79
CA PHE A 91 -2.22 13.35 -6.52
C PHE A 91 -1.78 14.49 -5.58
N GLY A 92 -0.88 14.19 -4.64
CA GLY A 92 -0.14 15.15 -3.84
C GLY A 92 0.83 14.47 -2.88
N ASP A 93 1.57 15.31 -2.16
CA ASP A 93 2.91 14.96 -1.66
C ASP A 93 2.90 13.89 -0.57
N HIS A 94 1.77 13.74 0.13
CA HIS A 94 1.64 12.71 1.16
C HIS A 94 1.51 11.30 0.61
N PHE A 95 1.35 11.12 -0.71
CA PHE A 95 1.17 9.83 -1.36
C PHE A 95 2.09 8.74 -0.82
N ILE A 96 3.40 8.98 -0.84
CA ILE A 96 4.37 7.96 -0.41
C ILE A 96 4.20 7.65 1.08
N VAL A 97 3.83 8.65 1.87
CA VAL A 97 3.73 8.54 3.34
C VAL A 97 2.50 7.73 3.75
N ILE A 98 1.33 7.98 3.15
CA ILE A 98 0.13 7.19 3.45
C ILE A 98 0.27 5.74 2.96
N HIS A 99 0.88 5.53 1.80
CA HIS A 99 1.16 4.19 1.27
C HIS A 99 2.16 3.43 2.16
N ALA A 100 3.18 4.11 2.71
CA ALA A 100 4.10 3.53 3.68
C ALA A 100 3.39 3.07 4.97
N LEU A 101 2.46 3.87 5.50
CA LEU A 101 1.63 3.47 6.65
C LEU A 101 0.74 2.28 6.31
N MET A 102 0.18 2.25 5.10
CA MET A 102 -0.61 1.11 4.65
C MET A 102 0.22 -0.16 4.58
N MET A 103 1.44 -0.10 4.04
CA MET A 103 2.38 -1.22 4.01
C MET A 103 2.78 -1.69 5.42
N LEU A 104 2.92 -0.77 6.37
CA LEU A 104 3.19 -1.13 7.77
C LEU A 104 2.02 -1.91 8.39
N GLU A 105 0.77 -1.47 8.17
CA GLU A 105 -0.41 -2.16 8.68
C GLU A 105 -0.65 -3.51 7.98
N PHE A 106 -0.33 -3.60 6.69
CA PHE A 106 -0.28 -4.87 5.94
C PHE A 106 0.74 -5.83 6.56
N GLU A 107 1.96 -5.37 6.82
CA GLU A 107 3.00 -6.20 7.45
C GLU A 107 2.57 -6.72 8.82
N LYS A 108 1.99 -5.86 9.67
CA LYS A 108 1.41 -6.28 10.97
C LYS A 108 0.33 -7.33 10.80
N ALA A 109 -0.51 -7.20 9.77
CA ALA A 109 -1.58 -8.16 9.50
C ALA A 109 -1.04 -9.52 9.05
N LEU A 110 0.01 -9.56 8.22
CA LEU A 110 0.66 -10.82 7.86
C LEU A 110 1.38 -11.45 9.05
N GLN A 111 2.04 -10.64 9.88
CA GLN A 111 2.75 -11.09 11.08
C GLN A 111 1.85 -11.72 12.14
N TYR A 112 0.55 -11.45 12.11
CA TYR A 112 -0.44 -12.15 12.91
C TYR A 112 -0.51 -13.65 12.57
N TYR A 113 -0.37 -14.01 11.30
CA TYR A 113 -0.41 -15.40 10.83
C TYR A 113 0.96 -16.07 10.86
N ASP A 114 2.03 -15.31 10.62
CA ASP A 114 3.41 -15.78 10.74
C ASP A 114 4.33 -14.62 11.16
N PRO A 115 4.88 -14.61 12.39
CA PRO A 115 5.68 -13.50 12.90
C PRO A 115 7.02 -13.29 12.18
N HIS A 116 7.43 -14.19 11.27
CA HIS A 116 8.69 -14.11 10.55
C HIS A 116 8.59 -13.47 9.17
N VAL A 117 7.38 -13.21 8.66
CA VAL A 117 7.18 -12.56 7.36
C VAL A 117 7.30 -11.03 7.46
N ALA A 118 7.66 -10.42 6.34
CA ALA A 118 7.74 -8.98 6.17
C ALA A 118 6.99 -8.54 4.91
N ALA A 119 6.77 -7.23 4.75
CA ALA A 119 6.33 -6.65 3.50
C ALA A 119 7.51 -6.58 2.52
N HIS A 120 7.89 -7.74 1.95
CA HIS A 120 8.94 -7.85 0.94
C HIS A 120 8.70 -6.94 -0.26
N TYR A 121 9.73 -6.70 -1.06
CA TYR A 121 9.67 -5.80 -2.20
C TYR A 121 10.10 -6.49 -3.50
N TRP A 122 9.65 -5.94 -4.62
CA TRP A 122 10.08 -6.34 -5.95
C TRP A 122 10.88 -5.21 -6.59
N ASP A 123 12.18 -5.45 -6.78
CA ASP A 123 13.06 -4.45 -7.41
C ASP A 123 12.90 -4.47 -8.94
N TRP A 124 11.84 -3.82 -9.40
CA TRP A 124 11.51 -3.72 -10.82
C TRP A 124 12.58 -2.98 -11.64
N SER A 125 13.51 -2.25 -11.00
CA SER A 125 14.54 -1.48 -11.72
C SER A 125 15.73 -2.30 -12.19
N HIS A 126 15.85 -3.55 -11.70
CA HIS A 126 16.90 -4.49 -12.09
C HIS A 126 16.42 -5.47 -13.16
N ASP A 127 15.31 -6.17 -12.89
CA ASP A 127 14.63 -7.01 -13.87
C ASP A 127 13.13 -7.04 -13.51
N PRO A 128 12.28 -6.39 -14.32
CA PRO A 128 10.86 -6.32 -14.05
C PRO A 128 10.10 -7.60 -14.44
N LYS A 129 10.64 -8.49 -15.27
CA LYS A 129 9.87 -9.65 -15.79
C LYS A 129 10.05 -10.91 -14.96
N GLU A 130 11.16 -11.03 -14.26
CA GLU A 130 11.56 -12.27 -13.59
C GLU A 130 10.51 -12.84 -12.61
N ILE A 131 9.74 -11.99 -11.92
CA ILE A 131 8.76 -12.45 -10.93
C ILE A 131 7.47 -13.02 -11.56
N PHE A 132 7.24 -12.86 -12.86
CA PHE A 132 6.01 -13.30 -13.54
C PHE A 132 6.10 -14.77 -13.96
N ASN A 133 6.32 -15.65 -12.98
CA ASN A 133 6.38 -17.09 -13.17
C ASN A 133 5.71 -17.86 -12.01
N ALA A 134 5.57 -19.18 -12.16
CA ALA A 134 4.87 -20.05 -11.22
C ALA A 134 5.43 -20.07 -9.79
N ASP A 135 6.72 -19.76 -9.59
CA ASP A 135 7.36 -19.77 -8.26
C ASP A 135 7.07 -18.49 -7.46
N TYR A 136 6.63 -17.43 -8.13
CA TYR A 136 6.33 -16.13 -7.53
C TYR A 136 4.86 -15.77 -7.75
N VAL A 137 4.57 -14.77 -8.61
CA VAL A 137 3.22 -14.21 -8.74
C VAL A 137 2.35 -14.92 -9.77
N GLY A 138 2.91 -15.83 -10.57
CA GLY A 138 2.22 -16.60 -11.60
C GLY A 138 2.34 -16.00 -13.00
N GLU A 139 2.36 -16.87 -14.00
CA GLU A 139 2.32 -16.55 -15.43
C GLU A 139 0.88 -16.20 -15.87
N ASN A 140 0.75 -15.38 -16.92
CA ASN A 140 -0.53 -15.07 -17.55
C ASN A 140 -0.67 -15.66 -18.95
N ASP A 141 -1.90 -15.94 -19.37
CA ASP A 141 -2.23 -16.22 -20.77
C ASP A 141 -2.37 -14.93 -21.60
N GLU A 142 -2.68 -15.08 -22.90
CA GLU A 142 -2.90 -13.97 -23.84
C GLU A 142 -4.06 -13.02 -23.44
N ASN A 143 -4.94 -13.48 -22.56
CA ASN A 143 -6.07 -12.72 -22.03
C ASN A 143 -5.76 -12.07 -20.67
N GLY A 144 -4.54 -12.25 -20.14
CA GLY A 144 -4.11 -11.74 -18.84
C GLY A 144 -4.58 -12.58 -17.65
N THR A 145 -5.11 -13.79 -17.88
CA THR A 145 -5.54 -14.70 -16.81
C THR A 145 -4.33 -15.38 -16.20
N ILE A 146 -4.21 -15.41 -14.87
CA ILE A 146 -3.12 -16.13 -14.21
C ILE A 146 -3.38 -17.63 -14.30
N ILE A 147 -2.39 -18.40 -14.78
CA ILE A 147 -2.58 -19.82 -15.12
C ILE A 147 -1.87 -20.80 -14.18
N ASN A 148 -0.96 -20.33 -13.32
CA ASN A 148 -0.19 -21.14 -12.38
C ASN A 148 0.27 -20.33 -11.15
N GLY A 149 0.99 -20.98 -10.24
CA GLY A 149 1.48 -20.39 -8.98
C GLY A 149 0.41 -20.27 -7.89
N CYS A 150 0.84 -19.82 -6.71
CA CYS A 150 0.00 -19.73 -5.51
C CYS A 150 -1.14 -18.69 -5.62
N LEU A 151 -1.00 -17.73 -6.54
CA LEU A 151 -1.94 -16.62 -6.73
C LEU A 151 -2.91 -16.86 -7.90
N LYS A 152 -2.86 -18.04 -8.54
CA LYS A 152 -3.72 -18.38 -9.68
C LYS A 152 -5.21 -18.18 -9.40
N ASP A 153 -5.66 -18.64 -8.24
CA ASP A 153 -7.07 -18.61 -7.83
C ASP A 153 -7.35 -17.45 -6.85
N TRP A 154 -6.53 -16.39 -6.90
CA TRP A 154 -6.68 -15.23 -6.04
C TRP A 154 -8.03 -14.53 -6.28
N PRO A 155 -8.92 -14.45 -5.28
CA PRO A 155 -10.19 -13.77 -5.43
C PRO A 155 -10.03 -12.24 -5.51
N ILE A 156 -10.84 -11.64 -6.37
CA ILE A 156 -11.03 -10.19 -6.46
C ILE A 156 -12.12 -9.78 -5.47
N THR A 157 -11.81 -8.82 -4.61
CA THR A 157 -12.76 -8.26 -3.65
C THR A 157 -13.55 -7.13 -4.32
N LEU A 158 -14.87 -7.12 -4.11
CA LEU A 158 -15.72 -5.97 -4.43
C LEU A 158 -15.93 -5.12 -3.19
N ILE A 159 -15.86 -3.80 -3.30
CA ILE A 159 -16.07 -2.92 -2.14
C ILE A 159 -17.46 -3.15 -1.51
N SER A 160 -18.47 -3.49 -2.34
CA SER A 160 -19.85 -3.77 -1.89
C SER A 160 -19.92 -4.90 -0.88
N GLN A 161 -18.90 -5.76 -0.84
CA GLN A 161 -18.83 -6.89 0.07
C GLN A 161 -18.32 -6.49 1.47
N VAL A 162 -17.75 -5.29 1.64
CA VAL A 162 -17.01 -4.93 2.86
C VAL A 162 -17.26 -3.53 3.44
N VAL A 163 -18.10 -2.69 2.81
CA VAL A 163 -18.50 -1.39 3.39
C VAL A 163 -19.06 -1.58 4.82
N ASP A 164 -19.82 -2.65 5.05
CA ASP A 164 -20.39 -2.94 6.36
C ASP A 164 -19.32 -3.30 7.42
N GLU A 165 -18.25 -4.02 7.05
CA GLU A 165 -17.19 -4.43 7.99
C GLU A 165 -16.41 -3.22 8.56
N LEU A 166 -16.21 -2.18 7.75
CA LEU A 166 -15.50 -0.96 8.14
C LEU A 166 -16.27 -0.14 9.18
N SER A 167 -17.59 -0.08 9.00
CA SER A 167 -18.49 0.65 9.89
C SER A 167 -18.76 -0.10 11.20
N VAL A 168 -18.91 -1.43 11.12
CA VAL A 168 -19.24 -2.29 12.28
C VAL A 168 -18.13 -2.31 13.33
N GLU A 169 -16.86 -2.33 12.92
CA GLU A 169 -15.74 -2.33 13.88
C GLU A 169 -15.25 -0.92 14.24
N SER A 170 -15.88 0.11 13.68
CA SER A 170 -15.56 1.52 13.95
C SER A 170 -14.09 1.87 13.69
N ARG A 171 -13.38 1.14 12.82
CA ARG A 171 -11.94 1.33 12.56
C ARG A 171 -11.65 2.61 11.77
N MET A 172 -12.60 3.01 10.94
CA MET A 172 -12.52 4.21 10.12
C MET A 172 -13.65 5.16 10.50
N ASP A 173 -13.34 6.45 10.58
CA ASP A 173 -14.37 7.48 10.70
C ASP A 173 -14.68 8.01 9.30
N TRP A 174 -15.81 7.57 8.77
CA TRP A 174 -16.43 8.15 7.60
C TRP A 174 -17.26 9.33 8.10
N PRO A 175 -17.16 10.53 7.50
CA PRO A 175 -17.96 11.65 7.93
C PRO A 175 -19.43 11.27 7.80
N THR A 176 -20.10 11.17 8.94
CA THR A 176 -21.57 11.07 9.02
C THR A 176 -22.25 12.42 8.77
N ASN A 177 -21.50 13.43 8.32
CA ASN A 177 -22.01 14.79 8.16
C ASN A 177 -22.45 15.00 6.72
N PRO A 178 -23.69 15.49 6.48
CA PRO A 178 -24.18 15.70 5.13
C PRO A 178 -23.24 16.67 4.43
N ALA A 179 -22.94 16.37 3.17
CA ALA A 179 -22.26 17.31 2.29
C ALA A 179 -22.89 18.71 2.40
N PRO A 180 -22.12 19.79 2.16
CA PRO A 180 -22.67 21.14 2.14
C PRO A 180 -23.87 21.17 1.19
N THR A 181 -25.05 21.50 1.71
CA THR A 181 -26.27 21.62 0.90
C THR A 181 -26.06 22.71 -0.13
N ASN A 182 -26.32 22.42 -1.41
CA ASN A 182 -26.49 23.49 -2.39
C ASN A 182 -27.77 24.29 -2.05
N SER A 183 -27.90 25.49 -2.60
CA SER A 183 -29.04 26.41 -2.40
C SER A 183 -30.41 25.85 -2.83
N SER A 184 -30.45 24.63 -3.37
CA SER A 184 -31.65 23.92 -3.81
C SER A 184 -32.08 22.79 -2.87
N GLY A 185 -31.38 22.57 -1.74
CA GLY A 185 -31.78 21.58 -0.73
C GLY A 185 -31.63 20.12 -1.15
N ASN A 186 -30.93 19.84 -2.25
CA ASN A 186 -30.58 18.48 -2.65
C ASN A 186 -29.29 18.07 -1.95
N TYR A 187 -29.32 16.92 -1.27
CA TYR A 187 -28.12 16.25 -0.75
C TYR A 187 -27.21 15.97 -1.95
N CYS A 188 -26.17 16.77 -2.15
CA CYS A 188 -25.13 16.40 -3.10
C CYS A 188 -24.25 15.37 -2.41
N VAL A 189 -24.29 14.12 -2.88
CA VAL A 189 -23.36 13.02 -2.64
C VAL A 189 -23.27 12.46 -1.22
N ASP A 190 -23.92 11.31 -1.04
CA ASP A 190 -23.42 10.23 -0.19
C ASP A 190 -21.97 9.93 -0.64
N PRO A 191 -20.96 9.85 0.26
CA PRO A 191 -19.59 9.50 -0.12
C PRO A 191 -19.46 8.15 -0.85
N LEU A 192 -20.55 7.37 -0.93
CA LEU A 192 -20.67 6.12 -1.66
C LEU A 192 -21.89 6.08 -2.62
N GLU A 193 -22.38 7.21 -3.16
CA GLU A 193 -23.40 7.16 -4.24
C GLU A 193 -22.86 6.56 -5.57
N VAL A 194 -21.64 6.03 -5.52
CA VAL A 194 -21.09 5.09 -6.46
C VAL A 194 -21.63 3.70 -6.11
N ASP A 195 -22.58 3.16 -6.89
CA ASP A 195 -23.00 1.77 -6.72
C ASP A 195 -21.74 0.88 -6.75
N ALA A 196 -21.39 0.35 -5.59
CA ALA A 196 -20.23 -0.45 -5.31
C ALA A 196 -20.13 -1.72 -6.19
N SER A 197 -21.20 -2.09 -6.89
CA SER A 197 -21.23 -3.14 -7.90
C SER A 197 -20.93 -2.67 -9.33
N THR A 198 -20.92 -1.37 -9.60
CA THR A 198 -20.84 -0.80 -10.96
C THR A 198 -19.52 -0.13 -11.32
N LEU A 199 -18.68 0.25 -10.34
CA LEU A 199 -17.51 1.12 -10.61
C LEU A 199 -16.18 0.63 -10.01
N LEU A 200 -16.12 -0.55 -9.41
CA LEU A 200 -14.91 -1.04 -8.72
C LEU A 200 -14.39 -2.35 -9.30
N ARG A 201 -14.54 -2.47 -10.60
CA ARG A 201 -13.74 -3.34 -11.45
C ARG A 201 -13.21 -2.42 -12.54
N GLY A 202 -11.99 -2.65 -13.02
CA GLY A 202 -11.58 -2.07 -14.31
C GLY A 202 -12.73 -2.22 -15.31
N ARG A 203 -12.97 -1.21 -16.15
CA ARG A 203 -14.23 -1.06 -16.91
C ARG A 203 -14.57 -2.25 -17.83
N GLU A 204 -13.63 -3.16 -18.05
CA GLU A 204 -13.87 -4.49 -18.62
C GLU A 204 -14.46 -5.45 -17.58
N SER A 205 -15.79 -5.39 -17.39
CA SER A 205 -16.52 -6.44 -16.70
C SER A 205 -16.50 -7.73 -17.54
N THR A 206 -15.49 -8.59 -17.34
CA THR A 206 -15.54 -9.93 -17.96
C THR A 206 -16.59 -10.78 -17.23
N PRO A 207 -17.34 -11.67 -17.94
CA PRO A 207 -18.39 -12.50 -17.34
C PRO A 207 -17.91 -13.46 -16.23
N ASN A 208 -16.60 -13.64 -16.07
CA ASN A 208 -15.96 -14.46 -15.04
C ASN A 208 -15.07 -13.61 -14.13
N GLY A 209 -15.65 -12.58 -13.50
CA GLY A 209 -14.96 -11.62 -12.62
C GLY A 209 -14.45 -12.19 -11.28
N SER A 210 -14.12 -13.48 -11.23
CA SER A 210 -13.45 -14.17 -10.12
C SER A 210 -12.08 -14.74 -10.50
N LYS A 211 -11.55 -14.45 -11.71
CA LYS A 211 -10.35 -15.12 -12.25
C LYS A 211 -9.30 -14.25 -12.94
N ILE A 212 -9.46 -12.93 -13.01
CA ILE A 212 -8.54 -12.09 -13.78
C ILE A 212 -7.92 -11.05 -12.86
N LEU A 213 -6.79 -11.42 -12.25
CA LEU A 213 -5.80 -10.46 -11.74
C LEU A 213 -5.21 -9.61 -12.87
N GLY A 214 -5.26 -10.13 -14.11
CA GLY A 214 -5.14 -9.32 -15.32
C GLY A 214 -3.76 -8.74 -15.49
N ARG A 215 -2.86 -9.50 -16.11
CA ARG A 215 -1.50 -9.02 -16.41
C ARG A 215 -1.25 -8.92 -17.90
N ILE A 216 -0.58 -7.86 -18.31
CA ILE A 216 -0.22 -7.61 -19.73
C ILE A 216 1.29 -7.82 -19.97
N VAL A 217 2.01 -8.32 -18.97
CA VAL A 217 3.42 -8.64 -19.14
C VAL A 217 3.56 -9.61 -20.33
N ASP A 218 4.36 -9.18 -21.31
CA ASP A 218 4.67 -9.89 -22.56
C ASP A 218 3.56 -10.08 -23.62
N LEU A 219 2.53 -9.20 -23.70
CA LEU A 219 1.58 -9.20 -24.85
C LEU A 219 2.16 -8.67 -26.19
N GLY A 220 3.50 -8.61 -26.34
CA GLY A 220 4.19 -8.18 -27.56
C GLY A 220 4.67 -6.72 -27.58
N ASP A 221 5.40 -6.36 -28.64
CA ASP A 221 6.40 -5.28 -28.69
C ASP A 221 5.94 -3.81 -28.45
N ASN A 222 4.67 -3.48 -28.19
CA ASN A 222 4.22 -2.09 -28.41
C ASN A 222 3.07 -1.50 -27.54
N VAL A 223 2.85 -1.92 -26.29
CA VAL A 223 1.69 -1.33 -25.54
C VAL A 223 2.09 -0.38 -24.40
N ILE A 224 3.16 -0.63 -23.63
CA ILE A 224 3.52 0.17 -22.45
C ILE A 224 5.04 0.14 -22.24
N PRO A 225 5.72 1.27 -21.95
CA PRO A 225 7.13 1.27 -21.57
C PRO A 225 7.39 0.36 -20.36
N GLU A 226 8.55 -0.29 -20.33
CA GLU A 226 8.96 -1.07 -19.15
C GLU A 226 9.14 -0.18 -17.92
N PRO A 227 9.02 -0.75 -16.69
CA PRO A 227 9.35 -0.06 -15.46
C PRO A 227 10.71 0.63 -15.53
N ALA A 228 10.84 1.72 -14.77
CA ALA A 228 12.05 2.52 -14.78
C ALA A 228 13.28 1.70 -14.36
N ASN A 229 14.46 2.03 -14.87
CA ASN A 229 15.70 1.35 -14.51
C ASN A 229 16.41 2.04 -13.32
N SER A 230 17.53 1.47 -12.85
CA SER A 230 18.28 2.01 -11.70
C SER A 230 18.83 3.43 -11.92
N GLU A 231 19.11 3.85 -13.16
CA GLU A 231 19.54 5.23 -13.45
C GLU A 231 18.40 6.21 -13.20
N GLN A 232 17.19 5.86 -13.63
CA GLN A 232 15.99 6.66 -13.40
C GLN A 232 15.60 6.73 -11.92
N VAL A 233 15.80 5.64 -11.16
CA VAL A 233 15.66 5.66 -9.69
C VAL A 233 16.67 6.61 -9.06
N THR A 234 17.93 6.58 -9.52
CA THR A 234 19.00 7.45 -9.02
C THR A 234 18.69 8.93 -9.23
N VAL A 235 18.07 9.28 -10.36
CA VAL A 235 17.60 10.65 -10.62
C VAL A 235 16.64 11.12 -9.51
N CYS A 236 15.63 10.31 -9.16
CA CYS A 236 14.69 10.66 -8.10
C CYS A 236 15.32 10.71 -6.70
N LEU A 237 16.33 9.87 -6.43
CA LEU A 237 17.08 9.92 -5.16
C LEU A 237 17.90 11.20 -4.98
N ASN A 238 18.26 11.88 -6.08
CA ASN A 238 19.07 13.10 -6.05
C ASN A 238 18.24 14.41 -5.95
N LYS A 239 16.90 14.32 -5.88
CA LYS A 239 16.04 15.48 -5.67
C LYS A 239 16.30 16.13 -4.32
N GLN A 240 16.27 17.47 -4.25
CA GLN A 240 16.78 18.24 -3.12
C GLN A 240 15.71 18.52 -2.05
N THR A 241 14.45 18.28 -2.38
CA THR A 241 13.30 18.47 -1.50
C THR A 241 12.36 17.26 -1.57
N PHE A 242 11.57 17.07 -0.52
CA PHE A 242 10.56 16.00 -0.49
C PHE A 242 9.57 16.16 -1.64
N LYS A 243 9.11 17.39 -1.89
CA LYS A 243 8.19 17.72 -2.97
C LYS A 243 8.73 17.33 -4.36
N GLU A 244 9.96 17.70 -4.68
CA GLU A 244 10.59 17.34 -5.96
C GLU A 244 10.83 15.82 -6.08
N HIS A 245 11.22 15.16 -4.98
CA HIS A 245 11.38 13.71 -4.93
C HIS A 245 10.05 13.01 -5.21
N TRP A 246 8.97 13.44 -4.55
CA TRP A 246 7.62 12.93 -4.79
C TRP A 246 7.18 13.16 -6.24
N CYS A 247 7.38 14.35 -6.80
CA CYS A 247 7.08 14.64 -8.21
C CYS A 247 7.80 13.63 -9.11
N CYS A 248 9.09 13.39 -8.88
CA CYS A 248 9.84 12.39 -9.65
C CYS A 248 9.25 10.99 -9.47
N VAL A 249 8.96 10.53 -8.26
CA VAL A 249 8.43 9.17 -8.04
C VAL A 249 7.06 8.93 -8.69
N PHE A 250 6.15 9.91 -8.64
CA PHE A 250 4.73 9.70 -8.96
C PHE A 250 4.28 10.27 -10.32
N TYR A 251 4.94 11.30 -10.87
CA TYR A 251 4.30 12.21 -11.84
C TYR A 251 3.63 11.54 -13.05
N THR A 252 2.38 11.96 -13.29
CA THR A 252 1.58 11.71 -14.50
C THR A 252 1.26 13.05 -15.18
N GLU A 253 1.52 13.16 -16.48
CA GLU A 253 1.19 14.35 -17.28
C GLU A 253 -0.27 14.81 -17.10
N GLY A 254 -0.50 16.12 -17.04
CA GLY A 254 -1.84 16.72 -17.14
C GLY A 254 -2.63 16.85 -15.83
N THR A 255 -2.03 16.55 -14.67
CA THR A 255 -2.61 16.93 -13.37
C THR A 255 -2.36 18.42 -13.11
N ASN A 256 -3.29 19.15 -12.46
CA ASN A 256 -3.14 20.59 -12.12
C ASN A 256 -2.06 20.85 -11.03
N ILE A 257 -1.05 19.99 -10.97
CA ILE A 257 0.04 20.01 -10.01
C ILE A 257 1.25 20.53 -10.75
N ASP A 258 1.75 21.68 -10.32
CA ASP A 258 2.88 22.36 -10.93
C ASP A 258 4.21 21.69 -10.50
N CYS A 259 4.41 20.43 -10.89
CA CYS A 259 5.75 19.86 -10.97
C CYS A 259 6.39 20.50 -12.23
N ASP A 260 7.42 21.35 -12.10
CA ASP A 260 8.01 22.16 -13.18
C ASP A 260 8.52 21.28 -14.36
N VAL A 261 7.62 21.03 -15.32
CA VAL A 261 7.83 20.24 -16.54
C VAL A 261 8.90 20.78 -17.49
N SER A 262 9.41 22.00 -17.28
CA SER A 262 10.46 22.57 -18.13
C SER A 262 11.87 22.11 -17.72
N LYS A 263 12.02 21.50 -16.54
CA LYS A 263 13.30 20.99 -16.01
C LYS A 263 13.25 19.51 -15.66
N ASP A 264 12.06 18.96 -15.40
CA ASP A 264 11.87 17.61 -14.88
C ASP A 264 11.11 16.73 -15.88
N SER A 265 11.77 16.29 -16.96
CA SER A 265 11.27 15.20 -17.83
C SER A 265 11.31 13.83 -17.14
N GLU A 266 11.14 13.78 -15.82
CA GLU A 266 11.80 12.78 -14.99
C GLU A 266 10.79 11.77 -14.42
N ASN A 267 10.71 10.64 -15.13
CA ASN A 267 10.54 9.28 -14.60
C ASN A 267 9.32 9.01 -13.71
N ASN A 268 8.14 8.78 -14.27
CA ASN A 268 7.05 8.14 -13.53
C ASN A 268 7.46 6.73 -13.03
N LEU A 269 7.97 6.62 -11.80
CA LEU A 269 8.45 5.36 -11.23
C LEU A 269 7.30 4.47 -10.76
N HIS A 270 6.26 5.07 -10.18
CA HIS A 270 5.12 4.38 -9.58
C HIS A 270 4.03 4.02 -10.60
N GLY A 271 3.45 5.03 -11.25
CA GLY A 271 2.28 4.86 -12.11
C GLY A 271 2.57 3.98 -13.32
N LEU A 272 3.80 4.03 -13.87
CA LEU A 272 4.19 3.18 -14.99
C LEU A 272 4.11 1.69 -14.66
N VAL A 273 4.47 1.29 -13.43
CA VAL A 273 4.40 -0.11 -13.01
C VAL A 273 2.95 -0.58 -12.94
N HIS A 274 2.03 0.25 -12.41
CA HIS A 274 0.60 -0.05 -12.41
C HIS A 274 0.06 -0.30 -13.82
N PHE A 275 0.41 0.54 -14.78
CA PHE A 275 0.03 0.33 -16.19
C PHE A 275 0.68 -0.92 -16.75
N TRP A 276 1.98 -1.11 -16.53
CA TRP A 276 2.76 -2.19 -17.11
C TRP A 276 2.31 -3.57 -16.61
N SER A 277 2.13 -3.74 -15.30
CA SER A 277 1.70 -5.01 -14.71
C SER A 277 0.19 -5.21 -14.78
N GLY A 278 -0.62 -4.17 -14.53
CA GLY A 278 -2.09 -4.23 -14.46
C GLY A 278 -2.81 -3.90 -15.76
N GLY A 279 -2.07 -3.52 -16.80
CA GLY A 279 -2.55 -3.38 -18.16
C GLY A 279 -3.14 -2.03 -18.54
N TYR A 280 -2.71 -1.54 -19.71
CA TYR A 280 -3.21 -0.35 -20.37
C TYR A 280 -4.13 -0.70 -21.55
N GLN A 281 -5.29 -0.05 -21.66
CA GLN A 281 -6.22 -0.27 -22.77
C GLN A 281 -6.15 0.84 -23.84
N SER A 282 -6.35 2.13 -23.51
CA SER A 282 -6.25 3.25 -24.46
C SER A 282 -6.23 4.63 -23.77
N ALA A 283 -5.90 5.70 -24.51
CA ALA A 283 -5.90 7.06 -23.97
C ALA A 283 -7.27 7.52 -23.41
N PHE A 284 -8.37 6.95 -23.91
CA PHE A 284 -9.73 7.28 -23.46
C PHE A 284 -10.24 6.31 -22.40
N GLN A 285 -9.60 5.15 -22.24
CA GLN A 285 -9.94 4.06 -21.34
C GLN A 285 -8.64 3.41 -20.88
N PRO A 286 -7.89 4.04 -19.95
CA PRO A 286 -6.50 3.66 -19.71
C PRO A 286 -6.35 2.36 -18.95
N TYR A 287 -7.30 1.97 -18.09
CA TYR A 287 -7.14 0.84 -17.17
C TYR A 287 -7.81 -0.42 -17.72
N LYS A 288 -7.02 -1.48 -17.98
CA LYS A 288 -7.56 -2.75 -18.48
C LYS A 288 -7.96 -3.71 -17.36
N PHE A 289 -7.15 -3.81 -16.31
CA PHE A 289 -7.42 -4.67 -15.16
C PHE A 289 -7.25 -3.90 -13.84
N ASP A 290 -7.67 -4.52 -12.74
CA ASP A 290 -7.69 -3.89 -11.41
C ASP A 290 -6.31 -3.32 -11.04
N GLY A 291 -5.21 -4.05 -11.32
CA GLY A 291 -3.85 -3.60 -11.03
C GLY A 291 -3.47 -2.24 -11.62
N ALA A 292 -4.11 -1.80 -12.72
CA ALA A 292 -3.93 -0.49 -13.32
C ALA A 292 -4.94 0.56 -12.84
N ASP A 293 -6.08 0.14 -12.31
CA ASP A 293 -7.15 1.02 -11.85
C ASP A 293 -6.78 1.69 -10.51
N LEU A 294 -6.87 3.02 -10.46
CA LEU A 294 -6.46 3.80 -9.28
C LEU A 294 -7.26 3.44 -8.02
N SER A 295 -8.50 3.00 -8.15
CA SER A 295 -9.33 2.67 -6.98
C SER A 295 -9.05 1.27 -6.47
N THR A 296 -8.90 0.33 -7.40
CA THR A 296 -8.96 -1.11 -7.15
C THR A 296 -7.63 -1.83 -7.30
N SER A 297 -6.55 -1.13 -7.67
CA SER A 297 -5.22 -1.72 -7.79
C SER A 297 -4.73 -2.59 -6.63
N PRO A 298 -5.12 -2.38 -5.35
CA PRO A 298 -4.75 -3.32 -4.28
C PRO A 298 -5.44 -4.69 -4.37
N ASN A 299 -6.36 -4.91 -5.32
CA ASN A 299 -6.84 -6.25 -5.67
C ASN A 299 -5.72 -7.12 -6.26
N ASP A 300 -4.76 -6.54 -7.00
CA ASP A 300 -3.59 -7.28 -7.48
C ASP A 300 -2.53 -7.39 -6.37
N PRO A 301 -2.15 -8.60 -5.93
CA PRO A 301 -1.15 -8.78 -4.88
C PRO A 301 0.24 -8.24 -5.25
N ILE A 302 0.52 -7.97 -6.54
CA ILE A 302 1.74 -7.24 -6.93
C ILE A 302 1.81 -5.85 -6.29
N TRP A 303 0.66 -5.23 -6.00
CA TRP A 303 0.57 -3.92 -5.35
C TRP A 303 1.45 -3.85 -4.10
N PHE A 304 1.44 -4.89 -3.26
CA PHE A 304 2.20 -4.92 -2.01
C PHE A 304 3.72 -4.94 -2.26
N LEU A 305 4.19 -5.72 -3.23
CA LEU A 305 5.61 -5.79 -3.58
C LEU A 305 6.09 -4.50 -4.25
N HIS A 306 5.25 -3.92 -5.11
CA HIS A 306 5.50 -2.67 -5.81
C HIS A 306 5.58 -1.48 -4.84
N HIS A 307 4.59 -1.33 -3.95
CA HIS A 307 4.57 -0.22 -2.98
C HIS A 307 5.63 -0.34 -1.90
N SER A 308 6.07 -1.56 -1.55
CA SER A 308 7.30 -1.74 -0.76
C SER A 308 8.55 -1.22 -1.51
N GLN A 309 8.68 -1.43 -2.82
CA GLN A 309 9.80 -0.87 -3.59
C GLN A 309 9.73 0.66 -3.68
N VAL A 310 8.54 1.23 -3.87
CA VAL A 310 8.34 2.69 -3.84
C VAL A 310 8.74 3.27 -2.47
N GLU A 311 8.34 2.64 -1.38
CA GLU A 311 8.73 3.07 -0.03
C GLU A 311 10.21 2.83 0.25
N ARG A 312 10.83 1.77 -0.28
CA ARG A 312 12.27 1.53 -0.22
C ARG A 312 13.07 2.67 -0.85
N ILE A 313 12.69 3.09 -2.07
CA ILE A 313 13.29 4.24 -2.77
C ILE A 313 13.13 5.50 -1.92
N HIS A 314 11.94 5.72 -1.36
CA HIS A 314 11.69 6.88 -0.53
C HIS A 314 12.48 6.86 0.78
N GLN A 315 12.58 5.72 1.45
CA GLN A 315 13.36 5.56 2.66
C GLN A 315 14.85 5.79 2.38
N ALA A 316 15.37 5.37 1.22
CA ALA A 316 16.73 5.72 0.78
C ALA A 316 16.92 7.24 0.65
N TRP A 317 15.96 7.95 0.03
CA TRP A 317 15.98 9.42 -0.04
C TRP A 317 15.92 10.06 1.37
N GLN A 318 15.07 9.53 2.26
CA GLN A 318 14.92 10.01 3.63
C GLN A 318 16.21 9.85 4.46
N LEU A 319 16.95 8.77 4.25
CA LEU A 319 18.23 8.47 4.92
C LEU A 319 19.42 9.27 4.36
N THR A 320 19.24 10.02 3.27
CA THR A 320 20.33 10.72 2.59
C THR A 320 20.09 12.22 2.51
N THR A 321 19.14 12.65 1.69
CA THR A 321 18.81 14.06 1.48
C THR A 321 17.76 14.52 2.48
N GLY A 322 16.72 13.71 2.70
CA GLY A 322 15.61 14.03 3.60
C GLY A 322 16.06 14.36 5.02
N GLU A 323 16.98 13.57 5.59
CA GLU A 323 17.55 13.82 6.92
C GLU A 323 18.21 15.21 7.03
N LYS A 324 18.86 15.69 5.97
CA LYS A 324 19.57 16.98 5.97
C LYS A 324 18.64 18.17 5.89
N VAL A 325 17.48 18.02 5.24
CA VAL A 325 16.54 19.11 4.99
C VAL A 325 15.33 19.08 5.92
N ALA A 326 15.13 17.99 6.66
CA ALA A 326 14.07 17.87 7.64
C ALA A 326 14.28 18.77 8.85
N THR A 327 13.16 19.24 9.39
CA THR A 327 13.11 20.03 10.62
C THR A 327 12.10 19.42 11.57
N LYS A 328 12.02 19.93 12.80
CA LYS A 328 10.99 19.51 13.75
C LYS A 328 9.57 19.80 13.23
N ASP A 329 9.39 20.91 12.52
CA ASP A 329 8.08 21.33 12.03
C ASP A 329 7.71 20.74 10.67
N ASP A 330 8.72 20.31 9.92
CA ASP A 330 8.62 19.60 8.66
C ASP A 330 9.55 18.38 8.67
N PRO A 331 9.10 17.27 9.29
CA PRO A 331 9.91 16.06 9.40
C PRO A 331 10.06 15.31 8.07
N CYS A 332 9.17 15.55 7.10
CA CYS A 332 9.28 14.98 5.76
C CYS A 332 10.44 15.61 4.97
N GLY A 333 10.67 16.92 5.16
CA GLY A 333 11.83 17.66 4.69
C GLY A 333 11.59 18.45 3.42
N LYS A 334 11.31 19.75 3.56
CA LYS A 334 10.85 20.63 2.47
C LYS A 334 9.64 20.02 1.76
N TYR A 335 8.63 19.70 2.56
CA TYR A 335 7.34 19.22 2.09
C TYR A 335 6.64 20.27 1.22
N TYR A 336 6.79 21.54 1.59
CA TYR A 336 6.38 22.67 0.76
C TYR A 336 7.59 23.34 0.12
N VAL A 337 7.44 23.77 -1.13
CA VAL A 337 8.43 24.57 -1.84
C VAL A 337 7.75 25.77 -2.50
N ASP A 338 8.44 26.90 -2.53
CA ASP A 338 7.91 28.14 -3.09
C ASP A 338 7.59 27.98 -4.58
N GLY A 339 6.42 28.47 -4.98
CA GLY A 339 5.96 28.44 -6.37
C GLY A 339 5.21 27.18 -6.78
N MET A 340 5.21 26.12 -5.97
CA MET A 340 4.42 24.91 -6.25
C MET A 340 3.02 24.98 -5.63
N VAL A 341 2.03 24.46 -6.36
CA VAL A 341 0.62 24.44 -5.93
C VAL A 341 0.40 23.35 -4.87
N ASN A 342 -0.22 23.75 -3.76
CA ASN A 342 -0.68 22.82 -2.73
C ASN A 342 -2.04 22.23 -3.10
N VAL A 343 -2.12 20.91 -3.09
CA VAL A 343 -3.36 20.19 -3.32
C VAL A 343 -4.15 20.11 -2.01
N ARG A 344 -5.45 20.39 -2.09
CA ARG A 344 -6.35 20.34 -0.93
C ARG A 344 -6.32 18.95 -0.30
N PHE A 345 -6.34 18.85 1.03
CA PHE A 345 -6.22 17.60 1.80
C PHE A 345 -4.86 16.90 1.73
N HIS A 346 -3.87 17.48 1.02
CA HIS A 346 -2.51 16.94 0.94
C HIS A 346 -1.50 17.75 1.74
N GLY A 347 -1.96 18.72 2.53
CA GLY A 347 -1.09 19.52 3.36
C GLY A 347 -0.41 18.68 4.44
N ILE A 348 0.78 19.12 4.88
CA ILE A 348 1.59 18.38 5.86
C ILE A 348 0.86 18.17 7.21
N ASN A 349 -0.12 19.03 7.52
CA ASN A 349 -0.94 18.95 8.73
C ASN A 349 -2.39 18.50 8.44
N ASP A 350 -2.73 18.23 7.18
CA ASP A 350 -4.05 17.70 6.85
C ASP A 350 -4.14 16.27 7.39
N LYS A 351 -5.29 15.92 7.96
CA LYS A 351 -5.53 14.54 8.38
C LYS A 351 -5.69 13.65 7.16
N PHE A 352 -5.10 12.46 7.22
CA PHE A 352 -5.43 11.39 6.29
C PHE A 352 -6.91 11.09 6.34
N TYR A 353 -7.46 10.85 5.15
CA TYR A 353 -8.86 10.63 4.96
C TYR A 353 -9.10 9.45 4.01
N PRO A 354 -10.01 8.52 4.33
CA PRO A 354 -10.76 8.41 5.60
C PRO A 354 -9.84 8.30 6.82
N THR A 355 -10.25 8.85 7.96
CA THR A 355 -9.40 8.80 9.15
C THR A 355 -9.40 7.39 9.71
N VAL A 356 -8.21 6.78 9.76
CA VAL A 356 -7.97 5.49 10.38
C VAL A 356 -7.71 5.72 11.87
N LYS A 357 -8.60 5.23 12.74
CA LYS A 357 -8.53 5.53 14.18
C LYS A 357 -7.27 4.99 14.85
N GLN A 358 -6.72 3.89 14.33
CA GLN A 358 -5.45 3.32 14.79
C GLN A 358 -4.27 4.27 14.58
N TRP A 359 -4.39 5.28 13.70
CA TRP A 359 -3.35 6.26 13.43
C TRP A 359 -3.52 7.56 14.24
N ASP A 360 -4.64 7.76 14.93
CA ASP A 360 -4.95 9.00 15.64
C ASP A 360 -3.86 9.37 16.66
N GLY A 361 -3.28 10.57 16.49
CA GLY A 361 -2.28 11.14 17.39
C GLY A 361 -0.88 10.51 17.30
N VAL A 362 -0.65 9.59 16.36
CA VAL A 362 0.64 8.93 16.14
C VAL A 362 1.14 9.13 14.71
N SER A 363 0.25 9.00 13.73
CA SER A 363 0.58 9.06 12.30
C SER A 363 -0.60 9.50 11.45
N SER A 364 -1.46 10.37 11.98
CA SER A 364 -2.74 10.75 11.34
C SER A 364 -2.61 11.87 10.31
N THR A 365 -1.44 12.50 10.23
CA THR A 365 -1.08 13.53 9.26
C THR A 365 0.26 13.19 8.61
N PRO A 366 0.62 13.76 7.45
CA PRO A 366 1.93 13.56 6.83
C PRO A 366 3.08 13.95 7.77
N LYS A 367 2.94 15.04 8.53
CA LYS A 367 3.90 15.46 9.55
C LYS A 367 4.15 14.37 10.58
N GLU A 368 3.10 13.88 11.22
CA GLU A 368 3.20 12.84 12.25
C GLU A 368 3.78 11.55 11.68
N ALA A 369 3.32 11.14 10.50
CA ALA A 369 3.76 9.92 9.84
C ALA A 369 5.23 9.97 9.41
N CYS A 370 5.72 11.06 8.83
CA CYS A 370 7.14 11.22 8.51
C CYS A 370 8.02 11.22 9.78
N ALA A 371 7.57 11.87 10.86
CA ALA A 371 8.29 11.83 12.12
C ALA A 371 8.35 10.41 12.68
N PHE A 372 7.24 9.67 12.63
CA PHE A 372 7.13 8.30 13.10
C PHE A 372 7.99 7.33 12.28
N LEU A 373 7.87 7.36 10.95
CA LEU A 373 8.52 6.41 10.04
C LEU A 373 10.02 6.69 9.85
N TYR A 374 10.41 7.97 9.75
CA TYR A 374 11.74 8.35 9.24
C TYR A 374 12.62 9.14 10.22
N ARG A 375 12.08 9.55 11.37
CA ARG A 375 12.85 10.28 12.41
C ARG A 375 12.85 9.57 13.76
N GLY A 376 11.93 8.62 13.97
CA GLY A 376 11.89 7.75 15.12
C GLY A 376 12.92 6.62 15.06
N SER A 377 12.85 5.71 16.03
CA SER A 377 13.51 4.43 15.90
C SER A 377 12.85 3.64 14.78
N SER A 378 13.66 3.14 13.84
CA SER A 378 13.18 2.25 12.77
C SER A 378 12.40 1.07 13.38
N ILE A 379 11.30 0.72 12.74
CA ILE A 379 10.41 -0.39 13.13
C ILE A 379 10.49 -1.57 12.15
N TYR A 380 11.02 -1.31 10.95
CA TYR A 380 11.43 -2.26 9.92
C TYR A 380 12.61 -1.66 9.15
N LYS A 381 13.32 -2.49 8.39
CA LYS A 381 14.36 -2.03 7.45
C LYS A 381 14.31 -2.83 6.15
N TYR A 382 14.86 -2.27 5.09
CA TYR A 382 15.20 -3.02 3.89
C TYR A 382 16.56 -3.71 4.06
N ASP A 383 16.74 -4.86 3.41
CA ASP A 383 18.03 -5.56 3.34
C ASP A 383 19.07 -4.79 2.48
N SER A 384 18.60 -3.99 1.55
CA SER A 384 19.40 -3.13 0.67
C SER A 384 18.64 -1.86 0.28
N PHE A 385 19.36 -0.87 -0.28
CA PHE A 385 18.79 0.32 -0.91
C PHE A 385 19.37 0.50 -2.31
N PRO A 386 18.67 1.17 -3.25
CA PRO A 386 19.16 1.43 -4.60
C PRO A 386 20.43 2.27 -4.66
#